data_AF-A0AAX0W365-F1
#
_entry.id   AF-A0AAX0W365-F1
#
_cell.length_a   1.000
_cell.length_b   1.000
_cell.length_c   1.000
_cell.angle_alpha   90.00
_cell.angle_beta   90.00
_cell.angle_gamma   90.00
#
_symmetry.space_group_name_H-M   'P 1'
#
loop_
_entity.id
_entity.type
_entity.pdbx_description
1 polymer ?
#
loop_
_entity_poly.entity_id
_entity_poly.type
_entity_poly.pdbx_seq_one_letter_code
_entity_poly.pdbx_strand_id
1 'polypeptide(L)'
;MNWSPVSMRWPAEATSWMSQLDAAKELAGGELASTGERLLGLKDLASTNPGPVGAAAQEVIAAGRKALAEQLGEAPACLVVTPFQGGIGQGRGYQRFLSAPNLLQALASKLTDATDSGRPQGDLYALCLMFLATRYDQLAAGLARFNALMPMPELVRTQRRADHLAKLETEKWQMPQAGSSPRWQALPLERCTVLKAAQQSIAGQIAVLESYAADSSPMADLAALAGRKAEQQRGRDQALADLQQLLQGGQADTTIRARLLGPGNAAKLRRELLQGDAPGHEWVISAGVLLVGSQTGLSFIREMVGL
;
A
#
# COMPACT_ATOMS: atom_id res chain seq x y z
N MET A 1 -28.16 -6.53 4.31
CA MET A 1 -26.79 -6.86 4.73
C MET A 1 -26.21 -5.66 5.44
N ASN A 2 -25.69 -5.85 6.65
CA ASN A 2 -25.34 -4.80 7.60
C ASN A 2 -23.89 -4.32 7.42
N TRP A 3 -23.57 -3.16 7.98
CA TRP A 3 -22.19 -2.64 8.06
C TRP A 3 -21.35 -3.46 9.05
N SER A 4 -20.23 -3.99 8.60
CA SER A 4 -19.33 -4.80 9.43
C SER A 4 -18.15 -3.97 9.95
N PRO A 5 -17.71 -4.14 11.21
CA PRO A 5 -16.43 -3.61 11.64
C PRO A 5 -15.29 -4.24 10.83
N VAL A 6 -14.28 -3.45 10.50
CA VAL A 6 -13.14 -3.93 9.72
C VAL A 6 -12.16 -4.65 10.62
N SER A 7 -11.71 -5.84 10.19
CA SER A 7 -10.57 -6.53 10.80
C SER A 7 -9.49 -6.66 9.73
N MET A 8 -8.40 -5.91 9.89
CA MET A 8 -7.30 -5.95 8.93
C MET A 8 -6.60 -7.30 9.04
N ARG A 9 -6.72 -8.12 7.99
CA ARG A 9 -6.13 -9.47 7.95
C ARG A 9 -5.40 -9.72 6.64
N TRP A 10 -4.50 -10.70 6.66
CA TRP A 10 -3.86 -11.15 5.43
C TRP A 10 -4.89 -11.85 4.53
N PRO A 11 -4.97 -11.51 3.22
CA PRO A 11 -5.96 -12.11 2.31
C PRO A 11 -5.49 -13.50 1.87
N ALA A 12 -5.76 -14.50 2.70
CA ALA A 12 -5.25 -15.86 2.53
C ALA A 12 -5.85 -16.59 1.32
N GLU A 13 -7.10 -16.31 0.94
CA GLU A 13 -7.74 -16.99 -0.20
C GLU A 13 -7.21 -16.39 -1.50
N ALA A 14 -7.16 -15.06 -1.60
CA ALA A 14 -6.52 -14.37 -2.71
C ALA A 14 -5.06 -14.83 -2.82
N THR A 15 -4.30 -14.88 -1.73
CA THR A 15 -2.87 -15.24 -1.83
C THR A 15 -2.57 -16.74 -1.79
N SER A 16 -3.60 -17.60 -1.89
CA SER A 16 -3.44 -19.07 -1.77
C SER A 16 -2.45 -19.68 -2.76
N TRP A 17 -2.35 -19.12 -3.98
CA TRP A 17 -1.40 -19.54 -5.01
C TRP A 17 0.07 -19.34 -4.61
N MET A 18 0.36 -18.47 -3.63
CA MET A 18 1.74 -18.26 -3.16
C MET A 18 2.33 -19.53 -2.53
N SER A 19 1.50 -20.40 -1.93
CA SER A 19 1.94 -21.70 -1.43
C SER A 19 2.51 -22.61 -2.53
N GLN A 20 2.06 -22.43 -3.77
CA GLN A 20 2.57 -23.19 -4.93
C GLN A 20 3.95 -22.69 -5.37
N LEU A 21 4.35 -21.48 -4.95
CA LEU A 21 5.69 -20.95 -5.19
C LEU A 21 6.73 -21.44 -4.20
N ASP A 22 6.32 -21.91 -3.02
CA ASP A 22 7.26 -22.23 -1.93
C ASP A 22 8.21 -23.37 -2.31
N ALA A 23 7.70 -24.42 -2.97
CA ALA A 23 8.54 -25.49 -3.51
C ALA A 23 9.58 -24.99 -4.53
N ALA A 24 9.20 -24.06 -5.40
CA ALA A 24 10.12 -23.46 -6.37
C ALA A 24 11.15 -22.53 -5.70
N LYS A 25 10.76 -21.82 -4.64
CA LYS A 25 11.68 -20.98 -3.84
C LYS A 25 12.71 -21.83 -3.10
N GLU A 26 12.30 -22.95 -2.51
CA GLU A 26 13.21 -23.88 -1.84
C GLU A 26 14.23 -24.47 -2.82
N LEU A 27 13.76 -24.92 -4.00
CA LEU A 27 14.64 -25.40 -5.07
C LEU A 27 15.62 -24.31 -5.55
N ALA A 28 15.14 -23.08 -5.74
CA ALA A 28 15.99 -21.96 -6.13
C ALA A 28 17.03 -21.60 -5.05
N GLY A 29 16.63 -21.62 -3.77
CA GLY A 29 17.54 -21.39 -2.64
C GLY A 29 18.60 -22.49 -2.52
N GLY A 30 18.20 -23.76 -2.65
CA GLY A 30 19.12 -24.90 -2.66
C GLY A 30 20.14 -24.83 -3.80
N GLU A 31 19.72 -24.39 -4.98
CA GLU A 31 20.62 -24.27 -6.13
C GLU A 31 21.48 -23.01 -6.12
N LEU A 32 21.05 -21.94 -5.47
CA LEU A 32 21.94 -20.81 -5.17
C LEU A 32 23.06 -21.25 -4.21
N ALA A 33 22.74 -22.06 -3.20
CA ALA A 33 23.74 -22.64 -2.30
C ALA A 33 24.69 -23.59 -3.04
N SER A 34 24.15 -24.52 -3.85
CA SER A 34 24.96 -25.46 -4.64
C SER A 34 25.83 -24.73 -5.68
N THR A 35 25.34 -23.63 -6.25
CA THR A 35 26.12 -22.80 -7.18
C THR A 35 27.27 -22.09 -6.46
N GLY A 36 27.06 -21.64 -5.22
CA GLY A 36 28.14 -21.12 -4.38
C GLY A 36 29.23 -22.17 -4.14
N GLU A 37 28.85 -23.40 -3.80
CA GLU A 37 29.79 -24.51 -3.62
C GLU A 37 30.52 -24.91 -4.91
N ARG A 38 29.80 -24.96 -6.04
CA ARG A 38 30.40 -25.20 -7.37
C ARG A 38 31.40 -24.11 -7.74
N LEU A 39 31.08 -22.83 -7.50
CA LEU A 39 32.00 -21.72 -7.76
C LEU A 39 33.28 -21.81 -6.91
N LEU A 40 33.16 -22.26 -5.66
CA LEU A 40 34.33 -22.52 -4.80
C LEU A 40 35.19 -23.69 -5.31
N GLY A 41 34.56 -24.76 -5.80
CA GLY A 41 35.26 -25.92 -6.39
C GLY A 41 35.83 -25.69 -7.79
N LEU A 42 35.30 -24.71 -8.53
CA LEU A 42 35.73 -24.34 -9.89
C LEU A 42 36.91 -23.35 -9.91
N LYS A 43 37.45 -22.97 -8.75
CA LYS A 43 38.58 -22.04 -8.61
C LYS A 43 39.77 -22.38 -9.52
N ASP A 44 39.88 -23.66 -9.94
CA ASP A 44 40.98 -24.16 -10.75
C ASP A 44 40.59 -24.75 -12.15
N LEU A 45 39.33 -24.67 -12.62
CA LEU A 45 38.87 -25.50 -13.78
C LEU A 45 37.84 -24.92 -14.79
N ALA A 46 37.33 -23.68 -14.68
CA ALA A 46 36.01 -23.34 -15.22
C ALA A 46 35.79 -23.26 -16.76
N SER A 47 34.74 -23.96 -17.23
CA SER A 47 33.75 -23.45 -18.21
C SER A 47 32.36 -23.43 -17.55
N THR A 48 31.49 -22.48 -17.92
CA THR A 48 30.18 -22.26 -17.27
C THR A 48 29.04 -22.88 -18.06
N ASN A 49 28.20 -23.70 -17.40
CA ASN A 49 26.94 -24.21 -17.95
C ASN A 49 25.76 -23.75 -17.07
N PRO A 50 24.60 -23.35 -17.63
CA PRO A 50 23.44 -22.94 -16.84
C PRO A 50 22.87 -24.09 -16.00
N GLY A 51 22.42 -23.78 -14.77
CA GLY A 51 21.82 -24.77 -13.85
C GLY A 51 20.37 -25.17 -14.22
N PRO A 52 19.88 -26.32 -13.71
CA PRO A 52 18.59 -26.92 -14.12
C PRO A 52 17.34 -26.18 -13.62
N VAL A 53 17.47 -25.33 -12.59
CA VAL A 53 16.33 -24.62 -11.97
C VAL A 53 15.64 -23.65 -12.92
N GLY A 54 16.39 -23.05 -13.85
CA GLY A 54 15.81 -22.09 -14.80
C GLY A 54 14.65 -22.70 -15.61
N ALA A 55 14.79 -23.97 -16.01
CA ALA A 55 13.76 -24.69 -16.74
C ALA A 55 12.59 -25.11 -15.84
N ALA A 56 12.88 -25.66 -14.65
CA ALA A 56 11.83 -26.10 -13.72
C ALA A 56 11.00 -24.96 -13.13
N ALA A 57 11.60 -23.79 -12.92
CA ALA A 57 10.92 -22.62 -12.37
C ALA A 57 10.06 -21.87 -13.42
N GLN A 58 10.27 -22.11 -14.71
CA GLN A 58 9.64 -21.30 -15.77
C GLN A 58 8.12 -21.44 -15.80
N GLU A 59 7.60 -22.65 -15.62
CA GLU A 59 6.16 -22.92 -15.55
C GLU A 59 5.53 -22.31 -14.30
N VAL A 60 6.20 -22.43 -13.15
CA VAL A 60 5.76 -21.85 -11.87
C VAL A 60 5.78 -20.33 -11.90
N ILE A 61 6.80 -19.71 -12.52
CA ILE A 61 6.88 -18.27 -12.73
C ILE A 61 5.77 -17.78 -13.65
N ALA A 62 5.48 -18.51 -14.74
CA ALA A 62 4.41 -18.16 -15.66
C ALA A 62 3.04 -18.23 -14.97
N ALA A 63 2.79 -19.29 -14.20
CA ALA A 63 1.58 -19.45 -13.39
C ALA A 63 1.45 -18.35 -12.33
N GLY A 64 2.52 -18.07 -11.58
CA GLY A 64 2.54 -17.02 -10.56
C GLY A 64 2.33 -15.62 -11.14
N ARG A 65 2.92 -15.30 -12.30
CA ARG A 65 2.69 -14.02 -12.98
C ARG A 65 1.26 -13.89 -13.48
N LYS A 66 0.69 -14.97 -14.02
CA LYS A 66 -0.71 -14.99 -14.46
C LYS A 66 -1.65 -14.81 -13.28
N ALA A 67 -1.45 -15.53 -12.18
CA ALA A 67 -2.25 -15.39 -10.96
C ALA A 67 -2.15 -13.98 -10.36
N LEU A 68 -0.93 -13.41 -10.29
CA LEU A 68 -0.72 -12.04 -9.84
C LEU A 68 -1.44 -11.03 -10.74
N ALA A 69 -1.39 -11.22 -12.06
CA ALA A 69 -2.09 -10.37 -13.02
C ALA A 69 -3.61 -10.53 -12.96
N GLU A 70 -4.13 -11.73 -12.71
CA GLU A 70 -5.58 -11.96 -12.56
C GLU A 70 -6.12 -11.35 -11.26
N GLN A 71 -5.35 -11.41 -10.17
CA GLN A 71 -5.80 -10.89 -8.87
C GLN A 71 -5.54 -9.40 -8.65
N LEU A 72 -4.45 -8.86 -9.19
CA LEU A 72 -4.07 -7.46 -9.03
C LEU A 72 -4.17 -6.63 -10.32
N GLY A 73 -4.40 -7.27 -11.48
CA GLY A 73 -4.46 -6.58 -12.77
C GLY A 73 -5.81 -5.94 -13.07
N GLU A 74 -6.90 -6.39 -12.43
CA GLU A 74 -8.19 -5.73 -12.51
C GLU A 74 -8.30 -4.62 -11.46
N ALA A 75 -7.63 -3.49 -11.72
CA ALA A 75 -7.64 -2.35 -10.82
C ALA A 75 -9.06 -1.78 -10.64
N PRO A 76 -9.63 -1.78 -9.41
CA PRO A 76 -10.96 -1.23 -9.19
C PRO A 76 -10.96 0.29 -9.36
N ALA A 77 -12.07 0.84 -9.85
CA ALA A 77 -12.30 2.27 -9.83
C ALA A 77 -12.41 2.73 -8.37
N CYS A 78 -11.62 3.74 -7.99
CA CYS A 78 -11.53 4.23 -6.62
C CYS A 78 -12.08 5.65 -6.50
N LEU A 79 -13.03 5.84 -5.59
CA LEU A 79 -13.55 7.13 -5.20
C LEU A 79 -13.27 7.36 -3.72
N VAL A 80 -12.63 8.48 -3.38
CA VAL A 80 -12.36 8.87 -1.99
C VAL A 80 -13.09 10.18 -1.69
N VAL A 81 -13.92 10.17 -0.65
CA VAL A 81 -14.66 11.34 -0.18
C VAL A 81 -14.20 11.71 1.21
N THR A 82 -13.83 12.99 1.39
CA THR A 82 -13.23 13.49 2.63
C THR A 82 -13.85 14.82 3.03
N PRO A 83 -13.86 15.18 4.32
CA PRO A 83 -14.44 16.45 4.77
C PRO A 83 -13.66 17.66 4.25
N PHE A 84 -12.45 17.46 3.74
CA PHE A 84 -11.55 18.55 3.35
C PHE A 84 -11.61 18.90 1.86
N GLN A 85 -12.36 18.14 1.07
CA GLN A 85 -12.61 18.41 -0.33
C GLN A 85 -13.60 19.58 -0.50
N GLY A 86 -13.37 20.39 -1.54
CA GLY A 86 -14.23 21.53 -1.85
C GLY A 86 -15.67 21.10 -2.13
N GLY A 87 -16.64 21.75 -1.48
CA GLY A 87 -18.07 21.45 -1.66
C GLY A 87 -18.60 20.19 -0.96
N ILE A 88 -17.73 19.39 -0.34
CA ILE A 88 -18.12 18.16 0.38
C ILE A 88 -18.34 18.43 1.87
N GLY A 89 -17.32 18.97 2.55
CA GLY A 89 -17.39 19.20 3.99
C GLY A 89 -18.12 20.48 4.36
N GLN A 90 -18.88 20.41 5.44
CA GLN A 90 -19.57 21.52 6.08
C GLN A 90 -18.65 22.20 7.10
N GLY A 91 -18.89 23.47 7.43
CA GLY A 91 -18.10 24.24 8.39
C GLY A 91 -17.41 25.46 7.78
N ARG A 92 -16.60 26.16 8.60
CA ARG A 92 -15.93 27.43 8.24
C ARG A 92 -14.42 27.28 8.38
N GLY A 93 -13.69 27.91 7.46
CA GLY A 93 -12.22 27.91 7.47
C GLY A 93 -11.63 26.50 7.37
N TYR A 94 -10.66 26.21 8.24
CA TYR A 94 -9.91 24.94 8.24
C TYR A 94 -10.66 23.78 8.90
N GLN A 95 -11.59 24.05 9.82
CA GLN A 95 -12.42 23.06 10.49
C GLN A 95 -13.60 22.69 9.58
N ARG A 96 -13.51 21.50 9.00
CA ARG A 96 -14.55 20.92 8.16
C ARG A 96 -15.04 19.60 8.75
N PHE A 97 -16.33 19.36 8.59
CA PHE A 97 -17.06 18.23 9.13
C PHE A 97 -17.84 17.55 8.02
N LEU A 98 -17.97 16.24 8.13
CA LEU A 98 -18.76 15.42 7.21
C LEU A 98 -19.32 14.27 8.03
N SER A 99 -20.62 14.32 8.33
CA SER A 99 -21.25 13.26 9.09
C SER A 99 -21.32 11.97 8.27
N ALA A 100 -21.39 10.82 8.94
CA ALA A 100 -21.49 9.52 8.27
C ALA A 100 -22.66 9.43 7.26
N PRO A 101 -23.88 9.91 7.55
CA PRO A 101 -24.97 9.95 6.56
C PRO A 101 -24.66 10.86 5.35
N ASN A 102 -24.04 12.02 5.58
CA ASN A 102 -23.69 12.95 4.50
C ASN A 102 -22.57 12.38 3.62
N LEU A 103 -21.62 11.64 4.20
CA LEU A 103 -20.59 10.90 3.47
C LEU A 103 -21.23 9.86 2.53
N LEU A 104 -22.17 9.07 3.03
CA LEU A 104 -22.88 8.08 2.20
C LEU A 104 -23.66 8.75 1.08
N GLN A 105 -24.32 9.86 1.35
CA GLN A 105 -25.04 10.63 0.33
C GLN A 105 -24.08 11.19 -0.75
N ALA A 106 -22.88 11.65 -0.36
CA ALA A 106 -21.88 12.13 -1.29
C ALA A 106 -21.33 11.00 -2.19
N LEU A 107 -21.00 9.84 -1.60
CA LEU A 107 -20.56 8.64 -2.34
C LEU A 107 -21.66 8.15 -3.30
N ALA A 108 -22.90 8.06 -2.80
CA ALA A 108 -24.07 7.64 -3.55
C ALA A 108 -24.37 8.57 -4.74
N SER A 109 -24.23 9.88 -4.54
CA SER A 109 -24.42 10.87 -5.61
C SER A 109 -23.37 10.71 -6.71
N LYS A 110 -22.10 10.50 -6.35
CA LYS A 110 -20.99 10.32 -7.29
C LYS A 110 -21.12 9.04 -8.14
N LEU A 111 -21.71 7.97 -7.61
CA LEU A 111 -21.99 6.76 -8.41
C LEU A 111 -22.87 7.04 -9.64
N THR A 112 -23.78 8.01 -9.55
CA THR A 112 -24.73 8.35 -10.63
C THR A 112 -24.40 9.65 -11.34
N ASP A 113 -23.25 10.26 -11.04
CA ASP A 113 -22.80 11.50 -11.66
C ASP A 113 -22.55 11.29 -13.16
N ALA A 114 -23.40 11.88 -14.00
CA ALA A 114 -23.29 11.77 -15.46
C ALA A 114 -22.21 12.68 -16.05
N THR A 115 -21.68 13.62 -15.26
CA THR A 115 -20.62 14.54 -15.69
C THR A 115 -19.22 13.94 -15.57
N ASP A 116 -19.10 12.82 -14.84
CA ASP A 116 -17.84 12.15 -14.58
C ASP A 116 -17.56 11.05 -15.62
N SER A 117 -16.61 11.29 -16.51
CA SER A 117 -16.19 10.31 -17.52
C SER A 117 -15.51 9.07 -16.92
N GLY A 118 -15.04 9.14 -15.68
CA GLY A 118 -14.42 8.04 -14.94
C GLY A 118 -15.43 7.16 -14.20
N ARG A 119 -16.73 7.40 -14.35
CA ARG A 119 -17.77 6.65 -13.65
C ARG A 119 -17.78 5.17 -14.07
N PRO A 120 -17.85 4.23 -13.12
CA PRO A 120 -17.92 2.80 -13.42
C PRO A 120 -19.22 2.44 -14.17
N GLN A 121 -19.10 1.56 -15.17
CA GLN A 121 -20.20 1.09 -16.02
C GLN A 121 -20.28 -0.44 -16.03
N GLY A 122 -21.48 -0.98 -16.28
CA GLY A 122 -21.75 -2.43 -16.26
C GLY A 122 -22.24 -2.93 -14.91
N ASP A 123 -22.39 -4.26 -14.81
CA ASP A 123 -22.76 -4.94 -13.56
C ASP A 123 -21.50 -5.22 -12.75
N LEU A 124 -21.33 -4.47 -11.67
CA LEU A 124 -20.12 -4.49 -10.85
C LEU A 124 -20.47 -4.71 -9.38
N TYR A 125 -19.44 -5.01 -8.59
CA TYR A 125 -19.49 -5.00 -7.14
C TYR A 125 -18.91 -3.69 -6.62
N ALA A 126 -19.36 -3.25 -5.44
CA ALA A 126 -18.77 -2.09 -4.78
C ALA A 126 -18.42 -2.41 -3.32
N LEU A 127 -17.19 -2.12 -2.92
CA LEU A 127 -16.72 -2.19 -1.55
C LEU A 127 -16.65 -0.76 -0.99
N CYS A 128 -17.49 -0.46 -0.01
CA CYS A 128 -17.49 0.81 0.69
C CYS A 128 -16.78 0.67 2.05
N LEU A 129 -15.88 1.60 2.34
CA LEU A 129 -15.19 1.74 3.62
C LEU A 129 -15.52 3.12 4.20
N MET A 130 -15.90 3.17 5.47
CA MET A 130 -16.14 4.39 6.23
C MET A 130 -15.18 4.46 7.40
N PHE A 131 -14.52 5.60 7.55
CA PHE A 131 -13.71 5.97 8.70
C PHE A 131 -14.51 6.94 9.54
N LEU A 132 -14.86 6.53 10.75
CA LEU A 132 -15.79 7.22 11.64
C LEU A 132 -15.05 7.82 12.83
N ALA A 133 -15.27 9.10 13.09
CA ALA A 133 -14.69 9.77 14.24
C ALA A 133 -15.58 10.88 14.79
N THR A 134 -15.40 11.17 16.07
CA THR A 134 -15.98 12.36 16.74
C THR A 134 -14.96 13.47 16.90
N ARG A 135 -13.66 13.17 16.75
CA ARG A 135 -12.53 14.10 16.88
C ARG A 135 -11.49 13.89 15.77
N TYR A 136 -10.70 14.92 15.47
CA TYR A 136 -9.68 14.85 14.42
C TYR A 136 -8.52 13.91 14.73
N ASP A 137 -8.12 13.78 16.00
CA ASP A 137 -7.06 12.84 16.42
C ASP A 137 -7.50 11.38 16.22
N GLN A 138 -8.76 11.08 16.54
CA GLN A 138 -9.35 9.76 16.30
C GLN A 138 -9.41 9.45 14.79
N LEU A 139 -9.85 10.42 13.97
CA LEU A 139 -9.85 10.27 12.51
C LEU A 139 -8.43 10.02 11.98
N ALA A 140 -7.45 10.81 12.43
CA ALA A 140 -6.06 10.67 12.01
C ALA A 140 -5.48 9.30 12.37
N ALA A 141 -5.75 8.80 13.59
CA ALA A 141 -5.32 7.48 14.02
C ALA A 141 -5.97 6.35 13.20
N GLY A 142 -7.27 6.44 12.93
CA GLY A 142 -7.99 5.47 12.09
C GLY A 142 -7.45 5.42 10.65
N LEU A 143 -7.23 6.59 10.05
CA LEU A 143 -6.64 6.70 8.71
C LEU A 143 -5.18 6.24 8.68
N ALA A 144 -4.39 6.51 9.73
CA ALA A 144 -2.99 6.09 9.78
C ALA A 144 -2.84 4.56 9.76
N ARG A 145 -3.70 3.82 10.50
CA ARG A 145 -3.71 2.36 10.48
C ARG A 145 -3.98 1.81 9.07
N PHE A 146 -4.96 2.38 8.37
CA PHE A 146 -5.28 1.98 7.00
C PHE A 146 -4.20 2.38 6.00
N ASN A 147 -3.72 3.63 6.06
CA ASN A 147 -2.72 4.15 5.13
C ASN A 147 -1.35 3.44 5.26
N ALA A 148 -1.05 2.83 6.41
CA ALA A 148 0.12 1.98 6.57
C ALA A 148 0.09 0.73 5.66
N LEU A 149 -1.12 0.23 5.38
CA LEU A 149 -1.34 -0.95 4.54
C LEU A 149 -1.63 -0.56 3.09
N MET A 150 -2.51 0.43 2.90
CA MET A 150 -3.01 0.84 1.59
C MET A 150 -3.05 2.37 1.51
N PRO A 151 -1.90 3.02 1.22
CA PRO A 151 -1.84 4.47 1.16
C PRO A 151 -2.59 5.00 -0.07
N MET A 152 -3.77 5.58 0.16
CA MET A 152 -4.49 6.34 -0.87
C MET A 152 -4.14 7.82 -0.75
N PRO A 153 -3.70 8.51 -1.82
CA PRO A 153 -3.20 9.89 -1.72
C PRO A 153 -4.17 10.86 -1.01
N GLU A 154 -5.47 10.75 -1.28
CA GLU A 154 -6.49 11.58 -0.63
C GLU A 154 -6.68 11.26 0.86
N LEU A 155 -6.60 9.98 1.24
CA LEU A 155 -6.66 9.58 2.65
C LEU A 155 -5.39 9.98 3.39
N VAL A 156 -4.22 9.90 2.76
CA VAL A 156 -2.94 10.36 3.35
C VAL A 156 -2.97 11.87 3.57
N ARG A 157 -3.48 12.64 2.59
CA ARG A 157 -3.71 14.08 2.76
C ARG A 157 -4.68 14.37 3.91
N THR A 158 -5.77 13.62 3.98
CA THR A 158 -6.80 13.77 5.03
C THR A 158 -6.24 13.43 6.40
N GLN A 159 -5.46 12.36 6.53
CA GLN A 159 -4.77 11.96 7.75
C GLN A 159 -3.84 13.09 8.23
N ARG A 160 -2.95 13.58 7.37
CA ARG A 160 -2.01 14.66 7.72
C ARG A 160 -2.75 15.93 8.14
N ARG A 161 -3.84 16.26 7.46
CA ARG A 161 -4.65 17.44 7.79
C ARG A 161 -5.40 17.27 9.11
N ALA A 162 -5.97 16.10 9.37
CA ALA A 162 -6.63 15.80 10.64
C ALA A 162 -5.62 15.82 11.81
N ASP A 163 -4.44 15.24 11.63
CA ASP A 163 -3.35 15.29 12.62
C ASP A 163 -2.91 16.73 12.91
N HIS A 164 -2.75 17.55 11.87
CA HIS A 164 -2.42 18.96 12.04
C HIS A 164 -3.52 19.74 12.78
N LEU A 165 -4.80 19.50 12.47
CA LEU A 165 -5.92 20.15 13.17
C LEU A 165 -5.98 19.72 14.64
N ALA A 166 -5.76 18.45 14.94
CA ALA A 166 -5.71 17.95 16.32
C ALA A 166 -4.58 18.61 17.12
N LYS A 167 -3.38 18.74 16.52
CA LYS A 167 -2.25 19.46 17.12
C LYS A 167 -2.57 20.93 17.35
N LEU A 168 -3.15 21.60 16.35
CA LEU A 168 -3.57 23.00 16.47
C LEU A 168 -4.55 23.23 17.63
N GLU A 169 -5.52 22.33 17.88
CA GLU A 169 -6.41 22.47 19.05
C GLU A 169 -5.65 22.45 20.39
N THR A 170 -4.54 21.72 20.46
CA THR A 170 -3.70 21.65 21.66
C THR A 170 -2.74 22.85 21.74
N GLU A 171 -2.10 23.20 20.62
CA GLU A 171 -1.08 24.24 20.54
C GLU A 171 -1.65 25.67 20.59
N LYS A 172 -2.93 25.90 20.26
CA LYS A 172 -3.59 27.21 20.38
C LYS A 172 -3.46 27.85 21.76
N TRP A 173 -3.34 27.02 22.79
CA TRP A 173 -3.20 27.46 24.19
C TRP A 173 -1.75 27.70 24.61
N GLN A 174 -0.79 27.38 23.74
CA GLN A 174 0.62 27.62 23.96
C GLN A 174 0.99 28.93 23.28
N MET A 175 1.64 29.82 24.02
CA MET A 175 2.24 31.03 23.45
C MET A 175 3.75 30.77 23.33
N PRO A 176 4.22 30.18 22.22
CA PRO A 176 5.63 29.89 22.06
C PRO A 176 6.41 31.21 22.01
N GLN A 177 7.55 31.27 22.70
CA GLN A 177 8.49 32.36 22.47
C GLN A 177 9.02 32.27 21.03
N ALA A 178 8.63 33.24 20.20
CA ALA A 178 9.09 33.31 18.83
C ALA A 178 10.54 33.77 18.80
N GLY A 179 11.46 32.88 18.40
CA GLY A 179 12.80 33.28 18.00
C GLY A 179 12.75 34.18 16.75
N SER A 180 13.77 35.02 16.55
CA SER A 180 13.85 35.89 15.37
C SER A 180 13.80 35.04 14.10
N SER A 181 12.82 35.28 13.25
CA SER A 181 12.79 34.73 11.89
C SER A 181 13.56 35.66 10.94
N PRO A 182 14.25 35.14 9.91
CA PRO A 182 14.37 33.74 9.50
C PRO A 182 15.38 32.93 10.34
N ARG A 183 15.16 31.61 10.43
CA ARG A 183 16.09 30.69 11.13
C ARG A 183 17.21 30.24 10.21
N TRP A 184 18.41 30.10 10.74
CA TRP A 184 19.49 29.35 10.09
C TRP A 184 19.04 27.90 9.88
N GLN A 185 19.23 27.38 8.67
CA GLN A 185 18.96 25.99 8.33
C GLN A 185 20.12 25.46 7.48
N ALA A 186 20.41 24.16 7.61
CA ALA A 186 21.36 23.51 6.74
C ALA A 186 20.83 23.53 5.29
N LEU A 187 21.67 23.98 4.35
CA LEU A 187 21.34 23.90 2.93
C LEU A 187 21.40 22.42 2.49
N PRO A 188 20.31 21.79 2.02
CA PRO A 188 20.33 20.41 1.60
C PRO A 188 21.04 20.28 0.24
N LEU A 189 22.37 20.24 0.28
CA LEU A 189 23.26 20.19 -0.90
C LEU A 189 22.95 19.01 -1.82
N GLU A 190 22.45 17.90 -1.29
CA GLU A 190 22.02 16.71 -2.04
C GLU A 190 20.86 16.99 -3.02
N ARG A 191 20.08 18.06 -2.78
CA ARG A 191 18.99 18.49 -3.67
C ARG A 191 19.48 19.46 -4.74
N CYS A 192 20.67 20.03 -4.60
CA CYS A 192 21.28 20.86 -5.63
C CYS A 192 21.68 19.95 -6.79
N THR A 193 21.07 20.15 -7.96
CA THR A 193 21.24 19.32 -9.15
C THR A 193 22.71 19.16 -9.56
N VAL A 194 23.49 20.25 -9.49
CA VAL A 194 24.93 20.26 -9.80
C VAL A 194 25.72 19.40 -8.81
N LEU A 195 25.45 19.52 -7.51
CA LEU A 195 26.17 18.76 -6.49
C LEU A 195 25.81 17.28 -6.52
N LYS A 196 24.53 16.96 -6.79
CA LYS A 196 24.10 15.57 -7.00
C LYS A 196 24.81 14.92 -8.19
N ALA A 197 24.90 15.63 -9.32
CA ALA A 197 25.60 15.14 -10.51
C ALA A 197 27.11 14.97 -10.25
N ALA A 198 27.73 15.95 -9.58
CA ALA A 198 29.13 15.87 -9.18
C ALA A 198 29.39 14.69 -8.23
N GLN A 199 28.56 14.51 -7.21
CA GLN A 199 28.67 13.40 -6.26
C GLN A 199 28.51 12.05 -6.95
N GLN A 200 27.55 11.90 -7.87
CA GLN A 200 27.40 10.67 -8.66
C GLN A 200 28.62 10.38 -9.54
N SER A 201 29.19 11.41 -10.18
CA SER A 201 30.39 11.27 -11.00
C SER A 201 31.61 10.86 -10.16
N ILE A 202 31.83 11.54 -9.03
CA ILE A 202 32.94 11.24 -8.11
C ILE A 202 32.77 9.85 -7.51
N ALA A 203 31.57 9.49 -7.04
CA ALA A 203 31.29 8.15 -6.52
C ALA A 203 31.51 7.06 -7.58
N GLY A 204 31.16 7.33 -8.85
CA GLY A 204 31.46 6.43 -9.96
C GLY A 204 32.95 6.24 -10.18
N GLN A 205 33.74 7.31 -10.14
CA GLN A 205 35.20 7.23 -10.25
C GLN A 205 35.82 6.48 -9.07
N ILE A 206 35.35 6.74 -7.85
CA ILE A 206 35.77 6.02 -6.64
C ILE A 206 35.45 4.53 -6.77
N ALA A 207 34.24 4.16 -7.21
CA ALA A 207 33.87 2.76 -7.38
C ALA A 207 34.74 2.02 -8.43
N VAL A 208 35.14 2.72 -9.50
CA VAL A 208 36.09 2.18 -10.49
C VAL A 208 37.47 1.96 -9.85
N LEU A 209 37.96 2.93 -9.08
CA LEU A 209 39.24 2.80 -8.37
C LEU A 209 39.18 1.71 -7.28
N GLU A 210 38.08 1.60 -6.56
CA GLU A 210 37.81 0.52 -5.60
C GLU A 210 37.78 -0.84 -6.30
N SER A 211 37.23 -0.93 -7.51
CA SER A 211 37.26 -2.16 -8.32
C SER A 211 38.67 -2.54 -8.77
N TYR A 212 39.55 -1.58 -9.02
CA TYR A 212 40.96 -1.86 -9.37
C TYR A 212 41.82 -2.15 -8.13
N ALA A 213 41.49 -1.55 -6.98
CA ALA A 213 42.18 -1.73 -5.71
C ALA A 213 41.72 -2.98 -4.96
N ALA A 214 40.51 -3.46 -5.25
CA ALA A 214 40.07 -4.79 -4.86
C ALA A 214 40.90 -5.79 -5.68
N ASP A 215 41.97 -6.28 -5.08
CA ASP A 215 42.78 -7.40 -5.56
C ASP A 215 41.97 -8.71 -5.45
N SER A 216 40.76 -8.71 -6.02
CA SER A 216 39.78 -9.78 -5.98
C SER A 216 39.82 -10.57 -7.28
N SER A 217 39.78 -11.89 -7.17
CA SER A 217 39.63 -12.73 -8.35
C SER A 217 38.19 -12.61 -8.88
N PRO A 218 37.96 -12.68 -10.21
CA PRO A 218 36.61 -12.71 -10.78
C PRO A 218 35.71 -13.78 -10.16
N MET A 219 36.29 -14.89 -9.68
CA MET A 219 35.56 -15.93 -8.97
C MET A 219 35.10 -15.50 -7.57
N ALA A 220 35.92 -14.74 -6.85
CA ALA A 220 35.56 -14.15 -5.56
C ALA A 220 34.41 -13.14 -5.71
N ASP A 221 34.42 -12.34 -6.78
CA ASP A 221 33.35 -11.38 -7.07
C ASP A 221 32.02 -12.08 -7.43
N LEU A 222 32.08 -13.18 -8.19
CA LEU A 222 30.91 -14.00 -8.50
C LEU A 222 30.34 -14.69 -7.25
N ALA A 223 31.21 -15.17 -6.35
CA ALA A 223 30.79 -15.72 -5.06
C ALA A 223 30.13 -14.64 -4.18
N ALA A 224 30.71 -13.44 -4.13
CA ALA A 224 30.12 -12.30 -3.41
C ALA A 224 28.79 -11.86 -4.03
N LEU A 225 28.65 -11.90 -5.35
CA LEU A 225 27.39 -11.63 -6.05
C LEU A 225 26.32 -12.69 -5.72
N ALA A 226 26.70 -13.97 -5.69
CA ALA A 226 25.80 -15.05 -5.28
C ALA A 226 25.33 -14.87 -3.82
N GLY A 227 26.24 -14.48 -2.92
CA GLY A 227 25.92 -14.12 -1.53
C GLY A 227 24.92 -12.97 -1.44
N ARG A 228 25.15 -11.87 -2.16
CA ARG A 228 24.21 -10.73 -2.21
C ARG A 228 22.84 -11.10 -2.76
N LYS A 229 22.76 -12.00 -3.75
CA LYS A 229 21.48 -12.52 -4.25
C LYS A 229 20.73 -13.32 -3.18
N ALA A 230 21.43 -14.17 -2.43
CA ALA A 230 20.85 -14.94 -1.34
C ALA A 230 20.35 -14.03 -0.20
N GLU A 231 21.12 -13.00 0.17
CA GLU A 231 20.70 -11.99 1.15
C GLU A 231 19.47 -11.20 0.68
N GLN A 232 19.46 -10.78 -0.59
CA GLN A 232 18.30 -10.09 -1.17
C GLN A 232 17.05 -10.98 -1.15
N GLN A 233 17.18 -12.28 -1.44
CA GLN A 233 16.07 -13.22 -1.36
C GLN A 233 15.55 -13.37 0.07
N ARG A 234 16.43 -13.61 1.04
CA ARG A 234 16.06 -13.68 2.46
C ARG A 234 15.39 -12.40 2.95
N GLY A 235 15.88 -11.23 2.53
CA GLY A 235 15.27 -9.94 2.89
C GLY A 235 13.85 -9.77 2.33
N ARG A 236 13.58 -10.28 1.12
CA ARG A 236 12.22 -10.27 0.54
C ARG A 236 11.29 -11.25 1.24
N ASP A 237 11.78 -12.44 1.56
CA ASP A 237 11.00 -13.45 2.28
C ASP A 237 10.67 -12.97 3.71
N GLN A 238 11.63 -12.32 4.38
CA GLN A 238 11.41 -11.72 5.69
C GLN A 238 10.39 -10.58 5.62
N ALA A 239 10.49 -9.68 4.64
CA ALA A 239 9.53 -8.58 4.49
C ALA A 239 8.09 -9.09 4.26
N LEU A 240 7.94 -10.20 3.53
CA LEU A 240 6.65 -10.85 3.34
C LEU A 240 6.13 -11.48 4.64
N ALA A 241 6.99 -12.18 5.38
CA ALA A 241 6.65 -12.75 6.68
C ALA A 241 6.25 -11.67 7.70
N ASP A 242 6.99 -10.55 7.74
CA ASP A 242 6.70 -9.41 8.60
C ASP A 242 5.32 -8.80 8.27
N LEU A 243 4.98 -8.68 6.98
CA LEU A 243 3.65 -8.21 6.55
C LEU A 243 2.54 -9.17 6.96
N GLN A 244 2.75 -10.49 6.82
CA GLN A 244 1.80 -11.49 7.27
C GLN A 244 1.61 -11.43 8.79
N GLN A 245 2.70 -11.34 9.55
CA GLN A 245 2.67 -11.26 11.01
C GLN A 245 1.98 -9.98 11.50
N LEU A 246 2.21 -8.84 10.85
CA LEU A 246 1.55 -7.57 11.17
C LEU A 246 0.02 -7.65 10.98
N LEU A 247 -0.44 -8.49 10.06
CA LEU A 247 -1.86 -8.70 9.75
C LEU A 247 -2.46 -9.92 10.45
N GLN A 248 -1.69 -10.68 11.22
CA GLN A 248 -2.20 -11.80 12.02
C GLN A 248 -2.92 -11.26 13.26
N GLY A 249 -4.13 -11.77 13.52
CA GLY A 249 -4.89 -11.43 14.73
C GLY A 249 -5.49 -10.02 14.75
N GLY A 250 -5.70 -9.42 13.57
CA GLY A 250 -6.30 -8.09 13.43
C GLY A 250 -7.59 -7.93 14.23
N GLN A 251 -7.56 -7.04 15.22
CA GLN A 251 -8.72 -6.74 16.06
C GLN A 251 -9.77 -5.97 15.25
N ALA A 252 -11.05 -6.25 15.51
CA ALA A 252 -12.14 -5.54 14.87
C ALA A 252 -12.12 -4.05 15.28
N ASP A 253 -11.87 -3.19 14.31
CA ASP A 253 -11.88 -1.74 14.51
C ASP A 253 -13.30 -1.22 14.34
N THR A 254 -13.92 -0.79 15.43
CA THR A 254 -15.29 -0.25 15.41
C THR A 254 -15.39 1.12 14.76
N THR A 255 -14.25 1.82 14.60
CA THR A 255 -14.14 3.13 13.94
C THR A 255 -14.04 3.01 12.42
N ILE A 256 -13.82 1.81 11.89
CA ILE A 256 -13.80 1.55 10.45
C ILE A 256 -14.92 0.56 10.12
N ARG A 257 -15.82 0.93 9.21
CA ARG A 257 -16.93 0.08 8.78
C ARG A 257 -16.81 -0.24 7.30
N ALA A 258 -16.97 -1.50 6.95
CA ALA A 258 -16.96 -1.98 5.58
C ALA A 258 -18.31 -2.57 5.18
N ARG A 259 -18.61 -2.45 3.89
CA ARG A 259 -19.77 -3.08 3.27
C ARG A 259 -19.52 -3.41 1.81
N LEU A 260 -19.79 -4.65 1.43
CA LEU A 260 -19.82 -5.09 0.05
C LEU A 260 -21.25 -4.97 -0.51
N LEU A 261 -21.35 -4.49 -1.74
CA LEU A 261 -22.59 -4.25 -2.49
C LEU A 261 -22.52 -4.92 -3.86
N GLY A 262 -23.68 -5.21 -4.46
CA GLY A 262 -23.79 -5.81 -5.78
C GLY A 262 -24.08 -7.33 -5.77
N PRO A 263 -24.06 -7.95 -6.97
CA PRO A 263 -23.73 -7.34 -8.26
C PRO A 263 -24.82 -6.37 -8.75
N GLY A 264 -24.43 -5.31 -9.46
CA GLY A 264 -25.39 -4.41 -10.12
C GLY A 264 -24.78 -3.18 -10.78
N ASN A 265 -25.60 -2.52 -11.59
CA ASN A 265 -25.27 -1.21 -12.17
C ASN A 265 -25.20 -0.08 -11.11
N ALA A 266 -24.63 1.05 -11.49
CA ALA A 266 -24.43 2.20 -10.59
C ALA A 266 -25.70 2.67 -9.86
N ALA A 267 -26.88 2.59 -10.49
CA ALA A 267 -28.15 2.98 -9.86
C ALA A 267 -28.60 1.97 -8.80
N LYS A 268 -28.39 0.67 -9.04
CA LYS A 268 -28.64 -0.39 -8.04
C LYS A 268 -27.65 -0.25 -6.88
N LEU A 269 -26.36 -0.11 -7.15
CA LEU A 269 -25.32 0.10 -6.13
C LEU A 269 -25.61 1.35 -5.26
N ARG A 270 -26.06 2.45 -5.88
CA ARG A 270 -26.49 3.66 -5.16
C ARG A 270 -27.63 3.37 -4.17
N ARG A 271 -28.67 2.64 -4.62
CA ARG A 271 -29.81 2.29 -3.76
C ARG A 271 -29.37 1.39 -2.61
N GLU A 272 -28.57 0.37 -2.90
CA GLU A 272 -28.08 -0.55 -1.87
C GLU A 272 -27.17 0.15 -0.85
N LEU A 273 -26.34 1.11 -1.29
CA LEU A 273 -25.47 1.90 -0.42
C LEU A 273 -26.27 2.72 0.60
N LEU A 274 -27.39 3.32 0.17
CA LEU A 274 -28.27 4.12 1.01
C LEU A 274 -29.27 3.30 1.85
N GLN A 275 -29.43 2.01 1.55
CA GLN A 275 -30.31 1.11 2.30
C GLN A 275 -29.55 0.46 3.47
N GLY A 276 -30.17 0.33 4.64
CA GLY A 276 -29.62 -0.39 5.80
C GLY A 276 -29.30 0.53 6.98
N ASP A 277 -28.92 -0.07 8.09
CA ASP A 277 -28.62 0.63 9.35
C ASP A 277 -27.18 1.14 9.33
N ALA A 278 -26.99 2.33 8.76
CA ALA A 278 -25.70 3.00 8.67
C ALA A 278 -25.38 3.81 9.94
N PRO A 279 -24.09 4.01 10.27
CA PRO A 279 -23.69 4.91 11.35
C PRO A 279 -24.32 6.30 11.19
N GLY A 280 -24.85 6.84 12.28
CA GLY A 280 -25.67 8.05 12.25
C GLY A 280 -24.86 9.35 12.37
N HIS A 281 -25.57 10.43 12.72
CA HIS A 281 -24.98 11.76 12.86
C HIS A 281 -24.08 11.92 14.10
N GLU A 282 -24.01 10.93 14.98
CA GLU A 282 -23.06 10.89 16.09
C GLU A 282 -21.60 10.91 15.63
N TRP A 283 -21.33 10.43 14.42
CA TRP A 283 -20.01 10.48 13.78
C TRP A 283 -19.87 11.74 12.93
N VAL A 284 -19.53 12.85 13.59
CA VAL A 284 -19.49 14.20 12.99
C VAL A 284 -18.33 14.38 11.99
N ILE A 285 -17.27 13.58 12.12
CA ILE A 285 -16.07 13.65 11.28
C ILE A 285 -15.86 12.29 10.64
N SER A 286 -16.22 12.16 9.37
CA SER A 286 -16.08 10.92 8.62
C SER A 286 -15.36 11.11 7.29
N ALA A 287 -14.62 10.09 6.87
CA ALA A 287 -14.06 9.98 5.51
C ALA A 287 -14.46 8.61 4.93
N GLY A 288 -14.52 8.47 3.62
CA GLY A 288 -14.95 7.22 3.00
C GLY A 288 -14.27 6.93 1.69
N VAL A 289 -14.23 5.64 1.37
CA VAL A 289 -13.71 5.08 0.12
C VAL A 289 -14.80 4.22 -0.48
N LEU A 290 -14.92 4.27 -1.80
CA LEU A 290 -15.73 3.38 -2.58
C LEU A 290 -14.87 2.81 -3.70
N LEU A 291 -14.69 1.49 -3.68
CA LEU A 291 -13.99 0.73 -4.69
C LEU A 291 -15.03 -0.02 -5.52
N VAL A 292 -15.03 0.18 -6.84
CA VAL A 292 -16.00 -0.44 -7.74
C VAL A 292 -15.27 -1.23 -8.80
N GLY A 293 -15.61 -2.51 -8.96
CA GLY A 293 -14.92 -3.41 -9.86
C GLY A 293 -15.59 -4.77 -9.95
N SER A 294 -14.92 -5.71 -10.61
CA SER A 294 -15.34 -7.11 -10.61
C SER A 294 -15.20 -7.71 -9.20
N GLN A 295 -15.83 -8.86 -8.97
CA GLN A 295 -15.66 -9.59 -7.71
C GLN A 295 -14.20 -10.02 -7.50
N THR A 296 -13.52 -10.42 -8.57
CA THR A 296 -12.12 -10.87 -8.56
C THR A 296 -11.18 -9.72 -8.24
N GLY A 297 -11.31 -8.56 -8.90
CA GLY A 297 -10.46 -7.39 -8.63
C GLY A 297 -10.67 -6.78 -7.23
N LEU A 298 -11.81 -7.04 -6.60
CA LEU A 298 -12.07 -6.63 -5.21
C LEU A 298 -11.69 -7.68 -4.16
N SER A 299 -11.40 -8.94 -4.54
CA SER A 299 -11.17 -10.07 -3.63
C SER A 299 -10.10 -9.79 -2.59
N PHE A 300 -8.91 -9.34 -3.04
CA PHE A 300 -7.79 -9.04 -2.17
C PHE A 300 -8.16 -8.00 -1.09
N ILE A 301 -8.80 -6.90 -1.51
CA ILE A 301 -9.14 -5.80 -0.59
C ILE A 301 -10.29 -6.22 0.33
N ARG A 302 -11.26 -6.96 -0.20
CA ARG A 302 -12.40 -7.51 0.55
C ARG A 302 -11.92 -8.41 1.69
N GLU A 303 -11.07 -9.38 1.38
CA GLU A 303 -10.51 -10.28 2.39
C GLU A 303 -9.67 -9.51 3.40
N MET A 304 -8.86 -8.55 2.92
CA MET A 304 -8.01 -7.72 3.77
C MET A 304 -8.81 -6.95 4.82
N VAL A 305 -10.01 -6.47 4.50
CA VAL A 305 -10.87 -5.74 5.45
C VAL A 305 -11.77 -6.65 6.30
N GLY A 306 -11.67 -7.97 6.15
CA GLY A 306 -12.43 -8.90 6.98
C GLY A 306 -13.76 -9.38 6.38
N LEU A 307 -14.02 -9.14 5.09
CA LEU A 307 -15.24 -9.54 4.37
C LEU A 307 -15.05 -10.75 3.46
#